data_AF-A0AAW0AE64-F1
#
_entry.id   AF-A0AAW0AE64-F1
#
_cell.length_a   1.000
_cell.length_b   1.000
_cell.length_c   1.000
_cell.angle_alpha   90.00
_cell.angle_beta   90.00
_cell.angle_gamma   90.00
#
_symmetry.space_group_name_H-M   'P 1'
#
loop_
_entity.id
_entity.type
_entity.pdbx_description
1 polymer ?
#
loop_
_entity_poly.entity_id
_entity_poly.type
_entity_poly.pdbx_seq_one_letter_code
_entity_poly.pdbx_strand_id
1 'polypeptide(L)' 'MNYREECTQRILAELGPDYSNGPSMYQDFFHGTDYLEAVLNEKIRKGDMILVLTTDGAQLYRSKRMSLP' A
#
# COMPACT_ATOMS: atom_id res chain seq x y z
N MET A 1 -4.24 -11.51 -12.21
CA MET A 1 -4.31 -10.64 -11.02
C MET A 1 -3.08 -9.74 -11.04
N ASN A 2 -3.07 -8.71 -11.89
CA ASN A 2 -1.85 -7.91 -12.12
C ASN A 2 -1.90 -6.56 -11.43
N TYR A 3 -3.02 -6.19 -10.82
CA TYR A 3 -3.25 -4.88 -10.21
C TYR A 3 -2.14 -4.49 -9.22
N ARG A 4 -1.78 -5.42 -8.32
CA ARG A 4 -0.66 -5.21 -7.39
C ARG A 4 0.64 -4.89 -8.11
N GLU A 5 0.96 -5.68 -9.13
CA GLU A 5 2.22 -5.56 -9.86
C GLU A 5 2.26 -4.25 -10.63
N GLU A 6 1.15 -3.87 -11.27
CA GLU A 6 0.99 -2.59 -11.97
C GLU A 6 1.13 -1.39 -11.03
N CYS A 7 0.45 -1.40 -9.88
CA CYS A 7 0.58 -0.34 -8.87
C CYS A 7 2.01 -0.25 -8.34
N THR A 8 2.62 -1.38 -7.98
CA THR A 8 3.98 -1.41 -7.43
C THR A 8 4.99 -0.85 -8.43
N GLN A 9 4.91 -1.23 -9.70
CA GLN A 9 5.80 -0.71 -10.75
C GLN A 9 5.63 0.79 -10.96
N ARG A 10 4.40 1.31 -10.93
CA ARG A 10 4.15 2.75 -11.01
C ARG A 10 4.78 3.50 -9.84
N ILE A 11 4.61 3.00 -8.62
CA ILE A 11 5.16 3.63 -7.41
C ILE A 11 6.68 3.65 -7.47
N LEU A 12 7.33 2.53 -7.80
CA LEU A 12 8.79 2.48 -7.92
C LEU A 12 9.32 3.43 -9.00
N ALA A 13 8.60 3.58 -10.12
CA ALA A 13 8.94 4.55 -11.15
C ALA A 13 8.82 6.01 -10.67
N GLU A 14 7.85 6.31 -9.80
CA GLU A 14 7.67 7.64 -9.20
C GLU A 14 8.75 7.98 -8.16
N LEU A 15 9.20 6.99 -7.37
CA LEU A 15 10.23 7.17 -6.33
C LEU A 15 11.63 7.44 -6.90
N GLY A 16 11.88 7.01 -8.15
CA GLY A 16 13.16 7.13 -8.81
C GLY A 16 14.23 6.14 -8.28
N PRO A 17 15.44 6.14 -8.86
CA PRO A 17 16.46 5.12 -8.60
C PRO A 17 17.00 5.13 -7.16
N ASP A 18 16.98 6.29 -6.49
CA ASP A 18 17.53 6.45 -5.14
C ASP A 18 16.47 6.33 -4.05
N TYR A 19 15.18 6.16 -4.42
CA TYR A 19 14.04 6.11 -3.50
C TYR A 19 13.98 7.29 -2.50
N SER A 20 14.67 8.38 -2.81
CA SER A 20 14.92 9.51 -1.92
C SER A 20 13.75 10.47 -1.84
N ASN A 21 12.90 10.46 -2.87
CA ASN A 21 11.63 11.17 -2.88
C ASN A 21 10.58 10.17 -2.43
N GLY A 22 9.95 10.41 -1.28
CA GLY A 22 8.76 9.65 -0.89
C GLY A 22 7.66 9.76 -1.96
N PRO A 23 6.67 8.87 -1.95
CA PRO A 23 5.61 8.90 -2.95
C PRO A 23 4.85 10.23 -2.87
N SER A 24 4.41 10.75 -4.01
CA SER A 24 3.71 12.05 -4.09
C SER A 24 2.42 12.08 -3.27
N MET A 25 1.77 10.93 -3.12
CA MET A 25 0.59 10.74 -2.28
C MET A 25 0.47 9.26 -1.87
N TYR A 26 0.21 9.00 -0.58
CA TYR A 26 -0.09 7.66 -0.08
C TYR A 26 -1.57 7.35 -0.35
N GLN A 27 -1.90 6.88 -1.56
CA GLN A 27 -3.29 6.60 -1.96
C GLN A 27 -3.72 5.14 -1.73
N ASP A 28 -2.76 4.23 -1.56
CA ASP A 28 -3.04 2.80 -1.53
C ASP A 28 -2.04 2.08 -0.61
N PHE A 29 -2.39 0.88 -0.15
CA PHE A 29 -1.59 0.09 0.77
C PHE A 29 -0.21 -0.28 0.21
N PHE A 30 -0.05 -0.32 -1.11
CA PHE A 30 1.23 -0.57 -1.77
C PHE A 30 2.25 0.56 -1.59
N HIS A 31 1.84 1.74 -1.11
CA HIS A 31 2.76 2.84 -0.81
C HIS A 31 3.42 2.69 0.57
N GLY A 32 2.99 1.73 1.39
CA GLY A 32 3.58 1.48 2.70
C GLY A 32 5.04 1.09 2.59
N THR A 33 5.90 1.74 3.37
CA THR A 33 7.36 1.50 3.38
C THR A 33 7.68 0.02 3.60
N ASP A 34 7.03 -0.63 4.56
CA ASP A 34 7.23 -2.07 4.85
C ASP A 34 6.94 -2.96 3.63
N TYR A 35 5.89 -2.63 2.88
CA TYR A 35 5.54 -3.36 1.66
C TYR A 35 6.60 -3.16 0.58
N LEU A 36 7.01 -1.91 0.33
CA LEU A 36 7.99 -1.56 -0.69
C LEU A 36 9.37 -2.18 -0.37
N GLU A 37 9.81 -2.12 0.88
CA GLU A 37 11.04 -2.77 1.32
C GLU A 37 10.97 -4.30 1.15
N ALA A 38 9.82 -4.93 1.42
CA ALA A 38 9.65 -6.36 1.21
C ALA A 38 9.70 -6.74 -0.28
N VAL A 39 9.20 -5.90 -1.17
CA VAL A 39 9.35 -6.08 -2.63
C VAL A 39 10.80 -5.90 -3.06
N LEU A 40 11.46 -4.81 -2.62
CA LEU A 40 12.85 -4.50 -2.99
C LEU A 40 13.84 -5.56 -2.52
N ASN A 41 13.59 -6.15 -1.35
CA ASN A 41 14.41 -7.23 -0.80
C ASN A 41 13.98 -8.64 -1.30
N GLU A 42 13.17 -8.71 -2.37
CA GLU A 42 12.66 -9.94 -2.98
C GLU A 42 11.91 -10.90 -2.04
N LYS A 43 11.43 -10.40 -0.89
CA LYS A 43 10.60 -11.16 0.04
C LYS A 43 9.18 -11.34 -0.48
N ILE A 44 8.72 -10.41 -1.32
CA ILE A 44 7.47 -10.50 -2.07
C ILE A 44 7.82 -10.48 -3.56
N ARG A 45 7.51 -11.58 -4.25
CA ARG A 45 7.81 -11.77 -5.67
C ARG A 45 6.56 -11.68 -6.52
N LYS A 46 6.76 -11.63 -7.84
CA LYS A 46 5.67 -11.67 -8.82
C LYS A 46 4.88 -12.97 -8.65
N GLY A 47 3.55 -12.88 -8.66
CA GLY A 47 2.66 -14.03 -8.48
C GLY A 47 2.44 -14.50 -7.04
N ASP A 48 3.17 -13.98 -6.05
CA ASP A 48 2.92 -14.31 -4.64
C ASP A 48 1.55 -13.79 -4.19
N MET A 49 0.86 -14.60 -3.38
CA MET A 49 -0.32 -14.17 -2.64
C MET A 49 0.12 -13.48 -1.35
N ILE A 50 -0.46 -12.32 -1.07
CA ILE A 50 -0.14 -11.51 0.10
C ILE A 50 -1.41 -11.13 0.86
N LEU A 51 -1.30 -11.12 2.19
CA LEU A 51 -2.30 -10.58 3.10
C LEU A 51 -1.73 -9.31 3.73
N VAL A 52 -2.44 -8.20 3.57
CA VAL A 52 -2.07 -6.92 4.16
C VAL A 52 -3.04 -6.61 5.29
N LEU A 53 -2.50 -6.44 6.50
CA LEU A 53 -3.25 -6.07 7.69
C LEU A 53 -2.96 -4.61 8.01
N THR A 54 -3.95 -3.74 7.89
CA THR A 54 -3.83 -2.33 8.27
C THR A 54 -4.44 -2.14 9.65
N THR A 55 -3.63 -1.68 10.60
CA THR A 55 -4.06 -1.49 11.99
C THR A 55 -4.83 -0.18 12.20
N ASP A 56 -4.62 0.83 11.35
CA ASP A 56 -5.28 2.15 11.46
C ASP A 56 -6.53 2.32 10.56
N GLY A 57 -6.89 1.28 9.79
CA GLY A 57 -8.05 1.32 8.88
C GLY A 57 -9.43 1.44 9.57
N ALA A 58 -9.48 1.29 10.90
CA ALA A 58 -10.72 1.36 11.68
C ALA A 58 -11.23 2.80 11.91
N GLN A 59 -10.47 3.83 11.52
CA GLN A 59 -10.79 5.22 11.84
C GLN A 59 -12.03 5.77 11.10
N LEU A 60 -12.54 5.10 10.07
CA LEU A 60 -13.69 5.56 9.27
C LEU A 60 -15.07 5.14 9.80
N TYR A 61 -15.16 4.28 10.83
CA TYR A 61 -16.46 3.88 11.39
C TYR A 61 -16.93 4.70 12.60
N ARG A 62 -16.15 5.71 13.04
CA ARG A 62 -16.52 6.50 14.23
C ARG A 62 -17.74 7.41 14.04
N SER A 63 -18.19 7.60 12.79
CA SER A 63 -19.26 8.54 12.45
C SER A 63 -20.57 7.90 11.98
N LYS A 64 -20.79 6.60 12.16
CA LYS A 64 -22.14 6.04 11.99
C LYS A 64 -22.93 6.28 13.27
N ARG A 65 -23.45 7.50 13.43
CA ARG A 65 -24.44 7.82 14.45
C ARG A 65 -25.72 7.03 14.11
N MET A 66 -25.97 5.94 14.84
CA MET A 66 -27.31 5.34 14.86
C MET A 66 -28.24 6.36 15.48
N SER A 67 -29.07 7.03 14.67
CA SER A 67 -30.33 7.55 15.16
C SER A 67 -31.24 6.34 15.39
N LEU A 68 -31.37 5.91 16.64
CA LEU A 68 -32.48 5.03 17.03
C LEU A 68 -33.78 5.84 16.90
N PRO A 69 -34.86 5.24 16.37
CA PRO A 69 -36.18 5.87 16.31
C PRO A 69 -36.77 6.11 17.70
#